data_AF-A0AAW5YVH9-F1
#
_entry.id   AF-A0AAW5YVH9-F1
#
_cell.length_a   1.000
_cell.length_b   1.000
_cell.length_c   1.000
_cell.angle_alpha   90.00
_cell.angle_beta   90.00
_cell.angle_gamma   90.00
#
_symmetry.space_group_name_H-M   'P 1'
#
loop_
_entity.id
_entity.type
_entity.pdbx_description
1 polymer ?
#
loop_
_entity_poly.entity_id
_entity_poly.type
_entity_poly.pdbx_seq_one_letter_code
_entity_poly.pdbx_strand_id
1 'polypeptide(L)' 'MVGLGYVDLPLAVEFAKKVPVIGFDINEDKLTAYRKGADPTHSMGDVSQSGIDFSSDERRIKEADFSQNS' A
#
# COMPACT_ATOMS: atom_id res chain seq x y z
N MET A 1 -4.98 7.75 -2.01
CA MET A 1 -3.94 6.98 -2.73
C MET A 1 -2.59 7.20 -2.05
N VAL A 2 -1.83 6.14 -1.73
CA VAL A 2 -0.43 6.25 -1.33
C VAL A 2 0.43 5.52 -2.36
N GLY A 3 1.27 6.26 -3.09
CA GLY A 3 2.22 5.68 -4.04
C GLY A 3 3.42 5.10 -3.30
N LEU A 4 3.64 3.78 -3.42
CA LEU A 4 4.71 3.06 -2.72
C LEU A 4 6.12 3.37 -3.26
N GLY A 5 6.21 4.14 -4.35
CA GLY A 5 7.47 4.59 -4.92
C GLY A 5 8.08 5.82 -4.23
N TYR A 6 7.34 6.53 -3.36
CA TYR A 6 7.80 7.82 -2.82
C TYR A 6 7.32 8.17 -1.40
N VAL A 7 6.44 7.37 -0.80
CA VAL A 7 5.92 7.61 0.55
C VAL A 7 6.45 6.56 1.51
N ASP A 8 6.90 7.01 2.68
CA ASP A 8 7.35 6.15 3.76
C ASP A 8 6.30 5.07 4.08
N LEU A 9 6.66 3.81 3.81
CA LEU A 9 5.87 2.64 4.18
C LEU A 9 5.42 2.66 5.66
N PRO A 10 6.23 3.14 6.64
CA PRO A 10 5.77 3.32 8.02
C PRO A 10 4.52 4.20 8.16
N LEU A 11 4.43 5.26 7.37
CA LEU A 11 3.30 6.17 7.41
C LEU A 11 2.05 5.50 6.83
N ALA A 12 2.21 4.79 5.71
CA ALA A 12 1.11 4.03 5.09
C ALA A 12 0.55 2.97 6.05
N VAL A 13 1.42 2.27 6.79
CA VAL A 13 1.01 1.28 7.81
C VAL A 13 0.23 1.94 8.94
N GLU A 14 0.66 3.11 9.42
CA GLU A 14 -0.05 3.81 10.49
C GLU A 14 -1.43 4.32 10.04
N PHE A 15 -1.56 4.75 8.78
CA PHE A 15 -2.86 5.09 8.21
C PHE A 15 -3.77 3.87 8.02
N ALA A 16 -3.21 2.75 7.58
CA ALA A 16 -3.96 1.50 7.35
C ALA A 16 -4.63 0.96 8.62
N LYS A 17 -4.13 1.33 9.81
CA LYS A 17 -4.79 1.02 11.10
C LYS A 17 -6.09 1.80 11.33
N LYS A 18 -6.27 2.95 10.67
CA LYS A 18 -7.40 3.87 10.90
C LYS A 18 -8.34 3.98 9.71
N VAL A 19 -7.81 3.86 8.49
CA VAL A 19 -8.56 3.98 7.25
C VAL A 19 -8.06 2.95 6.23
N PRO A 20 -8.89 2.50 5.28
CA PRO A 20 -8.43 1.65 4.20
C PRO A 20 -7.34 2.35 3.38
N VAL A 21 -6.19 1.69 3.21
CA VAL A 21 -5.06 2.19 2.42
C VAL A 21 -4.80 1.22 1.27
N ILE A 22 -4.73 1.76 0.06
CA ILE A 22 -4.30 1.03 -1.13
C ILE A 22 -2.88 1.46 -1.47
N GLY A 23 -1.96 0.50 -1.40
CA GLY A 23 -0.57 0.63 -1.78
C GLY A 23 -0.39 0.27 -3.25
N PHE A 24 -0.21 1.29 -4.09
CA PHE A 24 -0.05 1.10 -5.52
C PHE A 24 1.42 1.06 -5.93
N ASP A 25 1.79 0.05 -6.72
CA ASP A 25 3.09 -0.06 -7.42
C ASP A 25 2.88 -0.78 -8.75
N ILE A 26 3.56 -0.34 -9.82
CA ILE A 26 3.51 -1.00 -11.13
C ILE A 26 4.45 -2.21 -11.21
N ASN A 27 5.37 -2.33 -10.26
CA ASN A 27 6.34 -3.42 -10.21
C ASN A 27 5.72 -4.63 -9.49
N GLU A 28 5.31 -5.63 -10.27
CA GLU A 28 4.71 -6.88 -9.75
C GLU A 28 5.65 -7.68 -8.85
N ASP A 29 6.97 -7.61 -9.04
CA ASP A 29 7.92 -8.30 -8.17
C ASP A 29 7.89 -7.70 -6.76
N LYS A 30 7.81 -6.36 -6.66
CA LYS A 30 7.65 -5.66 -5.39
C LYS A 30 6.31 -5.98 -4.75
N LEU A 31 5.21 -5.93 -5.51
CA LEU A 31 3.89 -6.30 -5.00
C LEU A 31 3.85 -7.73 -4.48
N THR A 32 4.51 -8.65 -5.18
CA THR A 32 4.62 -10.04 -4.74
C THR A 32 5.40 -10.16 -3.42
N ALA A 33 6.46 -9.39 -3.24
CA ALA A 33 7.18 -9.32 -1.97
C ALA A 33 6.29 -8.76 -0.86
N TYR A 34 5.61 -7.63 -1.08
CA TYR A 34 4.72 -7.02 -0.10
C TYR A 34 3.56 -7.95 0.30
N ARG A 35 2.95 -8.65 -0.66
CA ARG A 35 1.90 -9.65 -0.41
C ARG A 35 2.39 -10.86 0.39
N LYS A 36 3.70 -11.15 0.36
CA LYS A 36 4.36 -12.15 1.21
C LYS A 36 4.82 -11.58 2.56
N GLY A 37 4.54 -10.31 2.83
CA GLY A 37 4.96 -9.62 4.05
C GLY A 37 6.40 -9.11 4.02
N ALA A 38 7.09 -9.15 2.88
CA ALA A 38 8.47 -8.66 2.77
C ALA A 38 8.51 -7.30 2.08
N ASP A 39 9.18 -6.33 2.69
CA ASP A 39 9.48 -5.05 2.04
C ASP A 39 10.82 -5.13 1.25
N PRO A 40 10.79 -5.10 -0.10
CA PRO A 40 11.99 -5.15 -0.92
C PRO A 40 12.81 -3.85 -0.88
N THR A 41 12.24 -2.75 -0.35
CA THR A 41 12.92 -1.46 -0.22
C THR A 41 13.81 -1.39 1.03
N HIS A 42 13.70 -2.37 1.93
CA HIS A 42 14.36 -2.40 3.24
C HIS A 42 14.02 -1.19 4.13
N SER A 43 12.93 -0.47 3.83
CA SER A 43 12.44 0.65 4.63
C SER A 43 11.74 0.16 5.89
N MET A 44 11.17 -1.04 5.83
CA MET A 44 10.60 -1.79 6.94
C MET A 44 10.96 -3.28 6.85
N GLY A 45 10.70 -4.01 7.93
CA GLY A 45 10.80 -5.47 7.95
C GLY A 45 9.52 -6.14 7.46
N ASP A 46 8.85 -6.85 8.35
CA ASP A 46 7.60 -7.56 8.04
C ASP A 46 6.42 -6.59 7.89
N VAL A 47 5.75 -6.64 6.73
CA VAL A 47 4.56 -5.84 6.41
C VAL A 47 3.29 -6.68 6.25
N SER A 48 3.33 -7.96 6.61
CA SER A 48 2.17 -8.87 6.54
C SER A 48 0.97 -8.37 7.37
N GLN A 49 1.23 -7.66 8.46
CA GLN A 49 0.23 -7.08 9.36
C GLN A 49 -0.06 -5.59 9.06
N SER A 50 0.38 -5.08 7.91
CA SER A 50 0.23 -3.67 7.57
C SER A 50 -1.22 -3.24 7.37
N GLY A 51 -2.12 -4.16 7.00
CA GLY A 51 -3.50 -3.82 6.62
C GLY A 51 -3.61 -3.05 5.30
N ILE A 52 -2.51 -2.95 4.54
CA ILE A 52 -2.46 -2.27 3.24
C ILE A 52 -2.89 -3.23 2.14
N ASP A 53 -3.77 -2.78 1.24
CA ASP A 53 -4.12 -3.51 0.02
C ASP A 53 -3.14 -3.16 -1.10
N PHE A 54 -2.24 -4.11 -1.42
CA PHE A 54 -1.20 -3.95 -2.44
C PHE A 54 -1.71 -4.31 -3.84
N SER A 55 -1.74 -3.33 -4.76
CA SER A 55 -2.33 -3.49 -6.09
C SER A 55 -1.57 -2.74 -7.17
N SER A 56 -1.43 -3.34 -8.36
CA SER A 56 -0.98 -2.69 -9.61
C SER A 56 -2.14 -2.21 -10.47
N ASP A 57 -3.38 -2.49 -10.06
CA ASP A 57 -4.57 -2.08 -10.77
C ASP A 57 -4.92 -0.63 -10.46
N GLU A 58 -4.71 0.25 -11.44
CA GLU A 58 -5.03 1.67 -11.39
C GLU A 58 -6.51 1.96 -11.13
N ARG A 59 -7.41 1.02 -11.43
CA ARG A 59 -8.84 1.19 -11.16
C ARG A 59 -9.11 1.26 -9.66
N ARG A 60 -8.29 0.60 -8.84
CA ARG A 60 -8.42 0.61 -7.38
C ARG A 60 -8.00 1.94 -6.77
N ILE A 61 -7.14 2.71 -7.44
CA ILE A 61 -6.84 4.09 -7.02
C ILE A 61 -8.10 4.96 -7.04
N LYS A 62 -8.98 4.77 -8.03
CA LYS A 62 -10.22 5.55 -8.17
C LYS A 62 -11.22 5.26 -7.04
N GLU A 63 -11.18 4.06 -6.46
CA GLU A 63 -12.03 3.68 -5.33
C GLU A 63 -11.59 4.37 -4.02
N ALA A 64 -10.29 4.55 -3.83
CA ALA A 64 -9.73 5.18 -2.62
C ALA A 64 -9.88 6.71 -2.57
N ASP A 65 -10.10 7.37 -3.71
CA ASP A 65 -10.29 8.83 -3.78
C ASP A 65 -11.77 9.23 -3.51
N PHE A 66 -12.71 8.30 -3.71
CA PHE A 66 -14.14 8.58 -3.63
C PHE A 66 -14.74 8.46 -2.22
N SER A 67 -13.99 7.95 -1.23
CA SER A 67 -14.51 7.73 0.14
C SER A 67 -14.55 8.98 1.03
N GLN A 68 -14.43 10.20 0.48
CA GLN A 68 -14.55 11.47 1.22
C GLN A 68 -15.79 12.31 0.83
N ASN A 69 -16.77 11.76 0.11
CA ASN A 69 -17.97 12.53 -0.26
C ASN A 69 -19.28 11.71 -0.21
N SER A 70 -19.71 11.29 0.98
CA SER A 70 -21.12 11.02 1.32
C SER A 70 -21.35 11.13 2.83
#